data_AF-A0A126NPN7-F1
#
_entry.id   AF-A0A126NPN7-F1
#
_cell.length_a   1.000
_cell.length_b   1.000
_cell.length_c   1.000
_cell.angle_alpha   90.00
_cell.angle_beta   90.00
_cell.angle_gamma   90.00
#
_symmetry.space_group_name_H-M   'P 1'
#
loop_
_entity.id
_entity.type
_entity.pdbx_description
1 polymer ?
#
loop_
_entity_poly.entity_id
_entity_poly.type
_entity_poly.pdbx_seq_one_letter_code
_entity_poly.pdbx_strand_id
1 'polypeptide(L)'
;MILDFKSRLYCQETRFPRRNVDPSDPLWVQRIDEFFSRTPLLPPPNDPTEYAAAFEAIYPQETHRRQYIDDAISKGTPCFGHRMLAGLITAAKTPCVFTTNFDSLIEESSLLAASLMSPGTAAKPTVATLDSANLATRCLDESDWPLITKLHGDYRSTSLKNTTSELASQDHDLRRAMVEACKRFGLVVVGYSGRDSSVMEALESVLTYENPFPSGLYWCASSRSKLLPTVSDFLKKAAFAGVNVFIIESATFDELAGDLLNQISLPAPLLDHVLSFQPVQLAAPIPVRTAEARKFPVLRLSALLVESLPTTARKMTLGHPSSIFEVREMLKASKCRAAVAMVGNELAAFGKDAEILASLHSLKPVLNGHWALDPIQESWALGLIYDALLRALARRRPLIPRLKRSGHSLFVASARDGETDEQRHRRESQLSKLRVAYGSELTGTKFGRNYNEAISIRLEEIEGRWWCTFDPYTAVEVPRDERTAPSDAAESDPLAWSSQRRPDPTADWRRELWATKYNGAWANIIEAWASLLTSPRGITFQAFGIEDQEGVDAAFRISPLTGFSRPGHQDKYFDRRQ
;
A
#
# COMPACT_ATOMS: atom_id res chain seq x y z
N MET A 1 19.73 4.28 3.97
CA MET A 1 20.29 5.06 5.08
C MET A 1 19.85 6.52 5.04
N ILE A 2 20.11 7.27 3.94
CA ILE A 2 19.70 8.68 3.80
C ILE A 2 18.20 8.93 4.08
N LEU A 3 17.31 8.04 3.60
CA LEU A 3 15.87 8.12 3.88
C LEU A 3 15.53 7.96 5.36
N ASP A 4 16.22 7.07 6.09
CA ASP A 4 16.02 6.93 7.52
C ASP A 4 16.46 8.20 8.26
N PHE A 5 17.59 8.78 7.86
CA PHE A 5 18.06 10.06 8.40
C PHE A 5 17.04 11.18 8.15
N LYS A 6 16.61 11.38 6.92
CA LYS A 6 15.57 12.36 6.56
C LYS A 6 14.28 12.12 7.35
N SER A 7 13.86 10.87 7.53
CA SER A 7 12.66 10.55 8.31
C SER A 7 12.79 10.92 9.80
N ARG A 8 13.97 10.71 10.40
CA ARG A 8 14.24 11.08 11.80
C ARG A 8 14.26 12.59 11.96
N LEU A 9 14.97 13.29 11.08
CA LEU A 9 15.07 14.74 11.10
C LEU A 9 13.69 15.39 10.88
N TYR A 10 12.90 14.89 9.92
CA TYR A 10 11.51 15.31 9.71
C TYR A 10 10.67 15.13 10.98
N CYS A 11 10.78 13.99 11.67
CA CYS A 11 10.05 13.75 12.92
C CYS A 11 10.49 14.69 14.05
N GLN A 12 11.78 15.02 14.12
CA GLN A 12 12.33 15.96 15.12
C GLN A 12 11.79 17.37 14.89
N GLU A 13 11.83 17.87 13.66
CA GLU A 13 11.40 19.23 13.31
C GLU A 13 9.89 19.41 13.39
N THR A 14 9.11 18.43 12.89
CA THR A 14 7.64 18.51 12.90
C THR A 14 7.01 18.03 14.21
N ARG A 15 7.82 17.49 15.14
CA ARG A 15 7.38 16.78 16.36
C ARG A 15 6.38 15.64 16.07
N PHE A 16 6.40 15.10 14.86
CA PHE A 16 5.52 14.01 14.47
C PHE A 16 6.06 12.66 14.99
N PRO A 17 5.23 11.75 15.53
CA PRO A 17 5.71 10.49 16.09
C PRO A 17 6.37 9.58 15.03
N ARG A 18 7.64 9.19 15.24
CA ARG A 18 8.40 8.31 14.32
C ARG A 18 7.73 6.97 14.01
N ARG A 19 6.94 6.43 14.95
CA ARG A 19 6.18 5.18 14.79
C ARG A 19 5.09 5.25 13.70
N ASN A 20 4.68 6.45 13.32
CA ASN A 20 3.66 6.68 12.29
C ASN A 20 4.28 6.99 10.92
N VAL A 21 5.60 7.05 10.82
CA VAL A 21 6.32 7.37 9.58
C VAL A 21 6.99 6.09 9.08
N ASP A 22 6.55 5.64 7.91
CA ASP A 22 7.17 4.53 7.20
C ASP A 22 8.08 5.09 6.10
N PRO A 23 9.43 5.03 6.25
CA PRO A 23 10.35 5.54 5.25
C PRO A 23 10.40 4.70 3.96
N SER A 24 9.70 3.56 3.91
CA SER A 24 9.56 2.74 2.70
C SER A 24 8.31 3.05 1.88
N ASP A 25 7.35 3.78 2.44
CA ASP A 25 6.13 4.21 1.76
C ASP A 25 6.41 5.42 0.85
N PRO A 26 6.13 5.35 -0.48
CA PRO A 26 6.32 6.44 -1.42
C PRO A 26 5.64 7.76 -1.00
N LEU A 27 4.48 7.70 -0.36
CA LEU A 27 3.77 8.90 0.10
C LEU A 27 4.51 9.60 1.23
N TRP A 28 5.11 8.83 2.15
CA TRP A 28 5.94 9.38 3.21
C TRP A 28 7.24 9.95 2.66
N VAL A 29 7.89 9.26 1.72
CA VAL A 29 9.08 9.76 1.03
C VAL A 29 8.79 11.11 0.37
N GLN A 30 7.71 11.20 -0.41
CA GLN A 30 7.32 12.44 -1.09
C GLN A 30 7.06 13.58 -0.09
N ARG A 31 6.37 13.28 1.01
CA ARG A 31 6.07 14.28 2.05
C ARG A 31 7.33 14.78 2.77
N ILE A 32 8.27 13.88 3.07
CA ILE A 32 9.54 14.22 3.70
C ILE A 32 10.38 15.08 2.74
N ASP A 33 10.45 14.69 1.46
CA ASP A 33 11.18 15.44 0.44
C ASP A 33 10.58 16.83 0.21
N GLU A 34 9.24 16.94 0.18
CA GLU A 34 8.56 18.23 0.07
C GLU A 34 8.85 19.14 1.28
N PHE A 35 8.87 18.59 2.49
CA PHE A 35 9.24 19.35 3.69
C PHE A 35 10.66 19.93 3.58
N PHE A 36 11.64 19.11 3.18
CA PHE A 36 13.03 19.58 3.03
C PHE A 36 13.24 20.47 1.80
N SER A 37 12.41 20.37 0.76
CA SER A 37 12.47 21.32 -0.37
C SER A 37 12.11 22.76 0.03
N ARG A 38 11.32 22.92 1.10
CA ARG A 38 10.87 24.23 1.62
C ARG A 38 11.71 24.73 2.79
N THR A 39 12.66 23.92 3.28
CA THR A 39 13.41 24.20 4.51
C THR A 39 14.91 24.13 4.25
N PRO A 40 15.72 25.12 4.67
CA PRO A 40 17.15 25.15 4.36
C PRO A 40 18.00 24.18 5.21
N LEU A 41 17.40 23.16 5.83
CA LEU A 41 18.07 22.23 6.74
C LEU A 41 18.95 21.21 6.01
N LEU A 42 18.56 20.82 4.79
CA LEU A 42 19.30 19.87 3.98
C LEU A 42 19.52 20.44 2.57
N PRO A 43 20.61 20.04 1.90
CA PRO A 43 20.76 20.26 0.47
C PRO A 43 19.57 19.72 -0.33
N PRO A 44 19.37 20.19 -1.58
CA PRO A 44 18.34 19.66 -2.46
C PRO A 44 18.42 18.14 -2.62
N PRO A 45 17.29 17.46 -2.90
CA PRO A 45 17.30 16.02 -3.16
C PRO A 45 18.32 15.66 -4.25
N ASN A 46 19.07 14.58 -4.03
CA ASN A 46 20.13 14.08 -4.91
C ASN A 46 21.43 14.90 -4.94
N ASP A 47 21.57 15.92 -4.09
CA ASP A 47 22.85 16.59 -3.90
C ASP A 47 23.92 15.57 -3.39
N PRO A 48 25.17 15.62 -3.88
CA PRO A 48 26.24 14.74 -3.40
C PRO A 48 26.47 14.83 -1.88
N THR A 49 26.25 16.00 -1.29
CA THR A 49 26.45 16.28 0.13
C THR A 49 25.22 15.96 1.00
N GLU A 50 24.08 15.61 0.39
CA GLU A 50 22.80 15.39 1.09
C GLU A 50 22.93 14.36 2.22
N TYR A 51 23.67 13.27 2.00
CA TYR A 51 23.91 12.23 3.00
C TYR A 51 24.74 12.76 4.18
N ALA A 52 25.84 13.45 3.89
CA ALA A 52 26.75 13.98 4.91
C ALA A 52 26.02 15.03 5.77
N ALA A 53 25.31 15.96 5.13
CA ALA A 53 24.51 16.98 5.81
C ALA A 53 23.42 16.35 6.70
N ALA A 54 22.70 15.32 6.21
CA ALA A 54 21.70 14.63 6.99
C ALA A 54 22.29 13.86 8.18
N PHE A 55 23.47 13.26 8.01
CA PHE A 55 24.15 12.54 9.07
C PHE A 55 24.66 13.48 10.17
N GLU A 56 25.22 14.63 9.79
CA GLU A 56 25.67 15.68 10.70
C GLU A 56 24.53 16.37 11.44
N ALA A 57 23.41 16.62 10.76
CA ALA A 57 22.23 17.21 11.39
C ALA A 57 21.66 16.34 12.51
N ILE A 58 21.66 15.01 12.33
CA ILE A 58 21.14 14.06 13.33
C ILE A 58 22.16 13.78 14.42
N TYR A 59 23.44 13.69 14.06
CA TYR A 59 24.54 13.40 14.96
C TYR A 59 25.62 14.49 14.88
N PRO A 60 25.42 15.64 15.55
CA PRO A 60 26.36 16.76 15.48
C PRO A 60 27.76 16.42 16.04
N GLN A 61 27.81 15.52 17.03
CA GLN A 61 29.07 15.08 17.64
C GLN A 61 29.68 13.92 16.85
N GLU A 62 30.97 14.05 16.54
CA GLU A 62 31.74 13.01 15.84
C GLU A 62 31.71 11.66 16.58
N THR A 63 31.76 11.67 17.91
CA THR A 63 31.66 10.48 18.75
C THR A 63 30.36 9.70 18.51
N HIS A 64 29.22 10.37 18.36
CA HIS A 64 27.94 9.72 18.06
C HIS A 64 27.88 9.19 16.63
N ARG A 65 28.51 9.88 15.67
CA ARG A 65 28.63 9.40 14.29
C ARG A 65 29.45 8.11 14.23
N ARG A 66 30.59 8.06 14.92
CA ARG A 66 31.42 6.85 15.06
C ARG A 66 30.63 5.71 15.70
N GLN A 67 29.97 5.97 16.83
CA GLN A 67 29.14 4.96 17.50
C GLN A 67 28.00 4.42 16.59
N TYR A 68 27.34 5.30 15.82
CA TYR A 68 26.31 4.86 14.88
C TYR A 68 26.87 3.91 13.82
N ILE A 69 28.05 4.22 13.28
CA ILE A 69 28.75 3.36 12.32
C ILE A 69 29.15 2.03 12.98
N ASP A 70 29.71 2.07 14.19
CA ASP A 70 30.08 0.86 14.95
C ASP A 70 28.86 -0.05 15.22
N ASP A 71 27.74 0.54 15.61
CA ASP A 71 26.48 -0.18 15.81
C ASP A 71 25.94 -0.77 14.50
N ALA A 72 26.12 -0.08 13.37
CA ALA A 72 25.68 -0.56 12.06
C ALA A 72 26.56 -1.73 11.57
N ILE A 73 27.88 -1.63 11.74
CA ILE A 73 28.84 -2.67 11.35
C ILE A 73 28.66 -3.91 12.22
N SER A 74 28.54 -3.76 13.54
CA SER A 74 28.37 -4.90 14.47
C SER A 74 27.08 -5.70 14.25
N LYS A 75 26.04 -5.07 13.68
CA LYS A 75 24.78 -5.73 13.31
C LYS A 75 24.81 -6.29 11.88
N GLY A 76 25.79 -5.91 11.07
CA GLY A 76 25.96 -6.40 9.72
C GLY A 76 26.20 -7.90 9.71
N THR A 77 25.45 -8.63 8.88
CA THR A 77 25.69 -10.07 8.65
C THR A 77 25.76 -10.33 7.15
N PRO A 78 26.56 -11.31 6.69
CA PRO A 78 26.66 -11.63 5.27
C PRO A 78 25.31 -12.07 4.69
N CYS A 79 24.77 -11.25 3.79
CA CYS A 79 23.59 -11.59 2.98
C CYS A 79 23.92 -12.55 1.83
N PHE A 80 22.91 -12.94 1.06
CA PHE A 80 23.04 -13.88 -0.06
C PHE A 80 24.08 -13.39 -1.09
N GLY A 81 24.07 -12.10 -1.42
CA GLY A 81 25.02 -11.47 -2.34
C GLY A 81 26.47 -11.52 -1.86
N HIS A 82 26.73 -11.35 -0.56
CA HIS A 82 28.10 -11.47 -0.03
C HIS A 82 28.66 -12.88 -0.24
N ARG A 83 27.82 -13.90 -0.08
CA ARG A 83 28.21 -15.30 -0.25
C ARG A 83 28.43 -15.64 -1.73
N MET A 84 27.57 -15.13 -2.61
CA MET A 84 27.75 -15.28 -4.05
C MET A 84 29.06 -14.62 -4.51
N LEU A 85 29.32 -13.38 -4.06
CA LEU A 85 30.56 -12.68 -4.34
C LEU A 85 31.78 -13.43 -3.80
N ALA A 86 31.72 -13.92 -2.56
CA ALA A 86 32.76 -14.75 -1.98
C ALA A 86 32.99 -16.03 -2.79
N GLY A 87 31.93 -16.70 -3.27
CA GLY A 87 32.02 -17.84 -4.16
C GLY A 87 32.75 -17.51 -5.46
N LEU A 88 32.48 -16.36 -6.06
CA LEU A 88 33.16 -15.88 -7.27
C LEU A 88 34.64 -15.55 -7.01
N ILE A 89 34.96 -14.90 -5.90
CA ILE A 89 36.34 -14.61 -5.47
C ILE A 89 37.11 -15.92 -5.28
N THR A 90 36.57 -16.85 -4.48
CA THR A 90 37.22 -18.13 -4.17
C THR A 90 37.37 -19.03 -5.40
N ALA A 91 36.47 -18.93 -6.38
CA ALA A 91 36.55 -19.62 -7.67
C ALA A 91 37.44 -18.89 -8.70
N ALA A 92 38.19 -17.86 -8.31
CA ALA A 92 39.05 -17.04 -9.18
C ALA A 92 38.31 -16.39 -10.37
N LYS A 93 37.02 -16.08 -10.20
CA LYS A 93 36.18 -15.41 -11.22
C LYS A 93 36.09 -13.89 -11.01
N THR A 94 36.47 -13.41 -9.83
CA THR A 94 36.53 -11.98 -9.49
C THR A 94 37.97 -11.64 -9.08
N PRO A 95 38.80 -11.09 -10.00
CA PRO A 95 40.20 -10.78 -9.71
C PRO A 95 40.36 -9.68 -8.66
N CYS A 96 39.49 -8.67 -8.67
CA CYS A 96 39.60 -7.53 -7.76
C CYS A 96 38.23 -7.01 -7.31
N VAL A 97 38.15 -6.56 -6.06
CA VAL A 97 37.00 -5.88 -5.47
C VAL A 97 37.47 -4.60 -4.81
N PHE A 98 36.91 -3.46 -5.22
CA PHE A 98 37.11 -2.18 -4.57
C PHE A 98 35.83 -1.80 -3.83
N THR A 99 35.94 -1.42 -2.56
CA THR A 99 34.79 -1.05 -1.74
C THR A 99 35.05 0.25 -0.97
N THR A 100 34.01 1.06 -0.85
CA THR A 100 33.96 2.23 0.04
C THR A 100 33.34 1.89 1.40
N ASN A 101 32.89 0.64 1.59
CA ASN A 101 32.32 0.20 2.87
C ASN A 101 33.43 -0.07 3.88
N PHE A 102 33.12 0.20 5.16
CA PHE A 102 34.05 -0.01 6.25
C PHE A 102 33.92 -1.39 6.91
N ASP A 103 32.82 -2.12 6.71
CA ASP A 103 32.61 -3.46 7.29
C ASP A 103 33.55 -4.52 6.70
N SER A 104 33.64 -5.68 7.38
CA SER A 104 34.48 -6.81 6.98
C SER A 104 33.72 -7.92 6.25
N LEU A 105 32.49 -7.67 5.77
CA LEU A 105 31.59 -8.73 5.32
C LEU A 105 32.11 -9.46 4.07
N ILE A 106 32.75 -8.75 3.14
CA ILE A 106 33.33 -9.34 1.93
C ILE A 106 34.52 -10.23 2.29
N GLU A 107 35.38 -9.76 3.20
CA GLU A 107 36.58 -10.48 3.66
C GLU A 107 36.19 -11.75 4.42
N GLU A 108 35.31 -11.63 5.41
CA GLU A 108 34.83 -12.75 6.23
C GLU A 108 34.09 -13.79 5.39
N SER A 109 33.25 -13.35 4.46
CA SER A 109 32.55 -14.26 3.54
C SER A 109 33.52 -15.02 2.64
N SER A 110 34.57 -14.34 2.15
CA SER A 110 35.59 -14.95 1.29
C SER A 110 36.44 -15.97 2.06
N LEU A 111 36.81 -15.67 3.31
CA LEU A 111 37.53 -16.61 4.17
C LEU A 111 36.68 -17.85 4.49
N LEU A 112 35.40 -17.65 4.79
CA LEU A 112 34.46 -18.75 5.02
C LEU A 112 34.32 -19.62 3.76
N ALA A 113 34.08 -19.01 2.60
CA ALA A 113 33.98 -19.72 1.31
C ALA A 113 35.26 -20.52 1.00
N ALA A 114 36.44 -19.92 1.19
CA ALA A 114 37.72 -20.60 1.00
C ALA A 114 37.91 -21.81 1.93
N SER A 115 37.37 -21.77 3.16
CA SER A 115 37.44 -22.88 4.11
C SER A 115 36.60 -24.10 3.71
N LEU A 116 35.63 -23.93 2.80
CA LEU A 116 34.76 -25.00 2.30
C LEU A 116 35.38 -25.77 1.13
N MET A 117 36.49 -25.26 0.60
CA MET A 117 37.19 -25.83 -0.55
C MET A 117 38.34 -26.73 -0.11
N SER A 118 38.74 -27.65 -0.99
CA SER A 118 39.91 -28.49 -0.73
C SER A 118 41.19 -27.64 -0.59
N PRO A 119 42.13 -28.02 0.30
CA PRO A 119 43.38 -27.30 0.46
C PRO A 119 44.11 -27.05 -0.86
N GLY A 120 44.52 -25.81 -1.10
CA GLY A 120 45.23 -25.40 -2.32
C GLY A 120 44.35 -25.15 -3.55
N THR A 121 43.04 -25.36 -3.48
CA THR A 121 42.11 -25.12 -4.61
C THR A 121 41.39 -23.79 -4.55
N ALA A 122 41.24 -23.21 -3.35
CA ALA A 122 40.60 -21.92 -3.15
C ALA A 122 41.56 -20.77 -3.41
N ALA A 123 41.12 -19.82 -4.24
CA ALA A 123 41.71 -18.50 -4.30
C ALA A 123 41.41 -17.73 -3.00
N LYS A 124 42.43 -17.13 -2.38
CA LYS A 124 42.30 -16.39 -1.12
C LYS A 124 42.66 -14.93 -1.37
N PRO A 125 41.78 -13.97 -1.03
CA PRO A 125 42.03 -12.59 -1.36
C PRO A 125 43.12 -11.98 -0.47
N THR A 126 44.00 -11.19 -1.09
CA THR A 126 44.83 -10.20 -0.38
C THR A 126 43.95 -9.00 -0.05
N VAL A 127 43.95 -8.57 1.22
CA VAL A 127 43.15 -7.42 1.68
C VAL A 127 44.08 -6.22 1.87
N ALA A 128 43.78 -5.12 1.18
CA ALA A 128 44.49 -3.87 1.28
C ALA A 128 43.56 -2.76 1.80
N THR A 129 44.09 -1.96 2.73
CA THR A 129 43.44 -0.83 3.38
C THR A 129 44.35 0.40 3.31
N LEU A 130 43.92 1.55 3.83
CA LEU A 130 44.76 2.76 3.89
C LEU A 130 46.12 2.50 4.56
N ASP A 131 46.12 1.73 5.67
CA ASP A 131 47.34 1.37 6.40
C ASP A 131 48.25 0.37 5.67
N SER A 132 47.78 -0.22 4.56
CA SER A 132 48.47 -1.26 3.79
C SER A 132 48.38 -1.04 2.28
N ALA A 133 48.34 0.24 1.85
CA ALA A 133 48.17 0.60 0.44
C ALA A 133 49.25 0.01 -0.49
N ASN A 134 50.46 -0.20 0.03
CA ASN A 134 51.55 -0.88 -0.67
C ASN A 134 51.19 -2.32 -1.09
N LEU A 135 50.33 -3.03 -0.35
CA LEU A 135 49.86 -4.36 -0.72
C LEU A 135 49.00 -4.32 -1.98
N ALA A 136 48.16 -3.30 -2.16
CA ALA A 136 47.34 -3.13 -3.36
C ALA A 136 48.23 -2.95 -4.60
N THR A 137 49.22 -2.05 -4.51
CA THR A 137 50.17 -1.81 -5.60
C THR A 137 50.97 -3.06 -5.94
N ARG A 138 51.52 -3.76 -4.94
CA ARG A 138 52.26 -5.02 -5.16
C ARG A 138 51.38 -6.07 -5.85
N CYS A 139 50.15 -6.25 -5.36
CA CYS A 139 49.21 -7.22 -5.90
C CYS A 139 48.91 -6.94 -7.39
N LEU A 140 48.77 -5.66 -7.77
CA LEU A 140 48.62 -5.26 -9.17
C LEU A 140 49.89 -5.50 -9.99
N ASP A 141 51.06 -5.14 -9.49
CA ASP A 141 52.31 -5.28 -10.23
C ASP A 141 52.65 -6.77 -10.47
N GLU A 142 52.42 -7.62 -9.47
CA GLU A 142 52.70 -9.06 -9.52
C GLU A 142 51.54 -9.89 -10.08
N SER A 143 50.38 -9.28 -10.33
CA SER A 143 49.14 -9.98 -10.72
C SER A 143 48.72 -11.08 -9.73
N ASP A 144 48.88 -10.80 -8.43
CA ASP A 144 48.61 -11.71 -7.30
C ASP A 144 47.13 -11.70 -6.91
N TRP A 145 46.27 -12.21 -7.79
CA TRP A 145 44.82 -12.21 -7.58
C TRP A 145 44.34 -13.32 -6.63
N PRO A 146 43.23 -13.12 -5.87
CA PRO A 146 42.34 -11.97 -5.90
C PRO A 146 42.70 -10.84 -4.90
N LEU A 147 42.30 -9.61 -5.22
CA LEU A 147 42.53 -8.41 -4.41
C LEU A 147 41.21 -7.86 -3.85
N ILE A 148 41.15 -7.55 -2.56
CA ILE A 148 40.09 -6.74 -1.96
C ILE A 148 40.72 -5.44 -1.45
N THR A 149 40.25 -4.29 -1.90
CA THR A 149 40.76 -2.98 -1.51
C THR A 149 39.66 -2.12 -0.91
N LYS A 150 39.87 -1.66 0.33
CA LYS A 150 38.98 -0.74 1.05
C LYS A 150 39.49 0.68 0.89
N LEU A 151 38.86 1.46 0.01
CA LEU A 151 39.33 2.79 -0.41
C LEU A 151 39.38 3.78 0.77
N HIS A 152 38.38 3.73 1.65
CA HIS A 152 38.28 4.60 2.84
C HIS A 152 38.90 3.99 4.10
N GLY A 153 39.61 2.87 3.96
CA GLY A 153 40.22 2.15 5.08
C GLY A 153 39.26 1.21 5.82
N ASP A 154 39.68 0.81 7.01
CA ASP A 154 38.94 -0.11 7.87
C ASP A 154 38.41 0.61 9.10
N TYR A 155 37.20 0.28 9.57
CA TYR A 155 36.63 0.95 10.75
C TYR A 155 37.45 0.70 12.02
N ARG A 156 38.20 -0.42 12.06
CA ARG A 156 39.11 -0.78 13.16
C ARG A 156 40.43 -0.02 13.11
N SER A 157 40.74 0.63 11.99
CA SER A 157 41.93 1.46 11.87
C SER A 157 41.76 2.70 12.75
N THR A 158 42.48 2.71 13.86
CA THR A 158 42.62 3.92 14.64
C THR A 158 43.56 4.81 13.85
N SER A 159 43.02 5.89 13.26
CA SER A 159 43.71 7.00 12.60
C SER A 159 44.72 7.75 13.51
N LEU A 160 45.13 7.13 14.61
CA LEU A 160 45.98 7.62 15.68
C LEU A 160 47.48 7.55 15.31
N LYS A 161 47.87 7.05 14.14
CA LYS A 161 49.28 6.82 13.77
C LYS A 161 49.81 7.60 12.58
N ASN A 162 48.96 8.12 11.69
CA ASN A 162 49.41 8.65 10.40
C ASN A 162 49.19 10.17 10.31
N THR A 163 50.12 10.87 9.66
CA THR A 163 50.00 12.33 9.40
C THR A 163 49.02 12.61 8.25
N THR A 164 48.43 13.81 8.18
CA THR A 164 47.49 14.17 7.08
C THR A 164 48.10 13.96 5.69
N SER A 165 49.39 14.23 5.50
CA SER A 165 50.10 14.01 4.25
C SER A 165 50.28 12.52 3.92
N GLU A 166 50.48 11.69 4.93
CA GLU A 166 50.64 10.24 4.76
C GLU A 166 49.31 9.58 4.40
N LEU A 167 48.21 9.96 5.06
CA LEU A 167 46.88 9.51 4.67
C LEU A 167 46.56 9.91 3.22
N ALA A 168 46.87 11.16 2.83
CA ALA A 168 46.63 11.63 1.46
C ALA A 168 47.43 10.83 0.43
N SER A 169 48.69 10.45 0.74
CA SER A 169 49.51 9.61 -0.12
C SER A 169 48.97 8.18 -0.22
N GLN A 170 48.58 7.58 0.90
CA GLN A 170 48.00 6.23 0.94
C GLN A 170 46.69 6.15 0.16
N ASP A 171 45.82 7.15 0.33
CA ASP A 171 44.56 7.30 -0.38
C ASP A 171 44.80 7.47 -1.91
N HIS A 172 45.82 8.23 -2.30
CA HIS A 172 46.26 8.32 -3.69
C HIS A 172 46.73 6.96 -4.24
N ASP A 173 47.51 6.18 -3.48
CA ASP A 173 47.99 4.87 -3.91
C ASP A 173 46.86 3.86 -4.10
N LEU A 174 45.86 3.84 -3.21
CA LEU A 174 44.67 2.99 -3.37
C LEU A 174 43.84 3.38 -4.59
N ARG A 175 43.67 4.68 -4.85
CA ARG A 175 42.97 5.16 -6.06
C ARG A 175 43.74 4.82 -7.32
N ARG A 176 45.07 4.95 -7.31
CA ARG A 176 45.93 4.50 -8.41
C ARG A 176 45.77 3.01 -8.66
N ALA A 177 45.69 2.20 -7.61
CA ALA A 177 45.44 0.77 -7.73
C ALA A 177 44.11 0.47 -8.43
N MET A 178 43.04 1.21 -8.08
CA MET A 178 41.75 1.11 -8.76
C MET A 178 41.84 1.47 -10.25
N VAL A 179 42.54 2.56 -10.60
CA VAL A 179 42.74 2.98 -11.99
C VAL A 179 43.48 1.89 -12.79
N GLU A 180 44.55 1.33 -12.24
CA GLU A 180 45.31 0.26 -12.90
C GLU A 180 44.49 -1.03 -13.09
N ALA A 181 43.62 -1.38 -12.13
CA ALA A 181 42.70 -2.50 -12.30
C ALA A 181 41.68 -2.24 -13.44
N CYS A 182 41.13 -1.03 -13.51
CA CYS A 182 40.15 -0.63 -14.54
C CYS A 182 40.74 -0.55 -15.96
N LYS A 183 42.06 -0.43 -16.09
CA LYS A 183 42.77 -0.55 -17.37
C LYS A 183 42.92 -2.01 -17.82
N ARG A 184 42.83 -2.98 -16.90
CA ARG A 184 43.05 -4.42 -17.17
C ARG A 184 41.76 -5.21 -17.28
N PHE A 185 40.70 -4.79 -16.60
CA PHE A 185 39.43 -5.51 -16.50
C PHE A 185 38.23 -4.62 -16.81
N GLY A 186 37.12 -5.24 -17.20
CA GLY A 186 35.81 -4.57 -17.12
C GLY A 186 35.40 -4.31 -15.67
N LEU A 187 34.48 -3.38 -15.47
CA LEU A 187 34.04 -2.96 -14.15
C LEU A 187 32.55 -3.22 -13.97
N VAL A 188 32.18 -3.87 -12.86
CA VAL A 188 30.80 -4.01 -12.40
C VAL A 188 30.63 -3.18 -11.13
N VAL A 189 29.78 -2.17 -11.19
CA VAL A 189 29.50 -1.27 -10.06
C VAL A 189 28.16 -1.67 -9.44
N VAL A 190 28.16 -2.01 -8.15
CA VAL A 190 26.98 -2.47 -7.41
C VAL A 190 26.87 -1.71 -6.09
N GLY A 191 25.68 -1.20 -5.76
CA GLY A 191 25.42 -0.55 -4.47
C GLY A 191 26.07 0.84 -4.30
N TYR A 192 26.70 1.38 -5.34
CA TYR A 192 27.36 2.68 -5.32
C TYR A 192 26.56 3.74 -6.08
N SER A 193 26.36 4.91 -5.45
CA SER A 193 25.52 5.97 -6.01
C SER A 193 26.26 7.01 -6.83
N GLY A 194 27.59 7.04 -6.81
CA GLY A 194 28.39 8.05 -7.52
C GLY A 194 28.52 9.39 -6.80
N ARG A 195 28.29 9.45 -5.48
CA ARG A 195 28.40 10.70 -4.70
C ARG A 195 29.82 11.05 -4.26
N ASP A 196 30.71 10.08 -4.24
CA ASP A 196 32.11 10.31 -3.82
C ASP A 196 32.90 10.85 -5.01
N SER A 197 33.25 12.14 -4.97
CA SER A 197 33.96 12.79 -6.06
C SER A 197 35.32 12.16 -6.31
N SER A 198 36.03 11.72 -5.27
CA SER A 198 37.38 11.15 -5.42
C SER A 198 37.36 9.81 -6.17
N VAL A 199 36.33 9.00 -5.95
CA VAL A 199 36.11 7.74 -6.67
C VAL A 199 35.66 8.01 -8.09
N MET A 200 34.72 8.95 -8.29
CA MET A 200 34.25 9.33 -9.63
C MET A 200 35.36 9.94 -10.49
N GLU A 201 36.22 10.79 -9.92
CA GLU A 201 37.40 11.36 -10.59
C GLU A 201 38.39 10.28 -11.00
N ALA A 202 38.66 9.31 -10.11
CA ALA A 202 39.51 8.17 -10.44
C ALA A 202 38.92 7.33 -11.59
N LEU A 203 37.62 7.02 -11.57
CA LEU A 203 36.94 6.31 -12.65
C LEU A 203 36.95 7.11 -13.98
N GLU A 204 36.71 8.42 -13.93
CA GLU A 204 36.79 9.30 -15.10
C GLU A 204 38.22 9.35 -15.67
N SER A 205 39.25 9.35 -14.82
CA SER A 205 40.64 9.39 -15.26
C SER A 205 41.04 8.19 -16.12
N VAL A 206 40.41 7.03 -15.90
CA VAL A 206 40.64 5.81 -16.70
C VAL A 206 40.35 6.06 -18.18
N LEU A 207 39.37 6.92 -18.49
CA LEU A 207 38.94 7.22 -19.86
C LEU A 207 40.01 7.93 -20.70
N THR A 208 41.08 8.43 -20.08
CA THR A 208 42.21 9.07 -20.78
C THR A 208 43.23 8.07 -21.33
N TYR A 209 43.16 6.80 -20.91
CA TYR A 209 44.09 5.75 -21.30
C TYR A 209 43.59 4.97 -22.52
N GLU A 210 44.50 4.25 -23.17
CA GLU A 210 44.14 3.32 -24.25
C GLU A 210 43.34 2.12 -23.71
N ASN A 211 42.25 1.79 -24.40
CA ASN A 211 41.35 0.67 -24.09
C ASN A 211 40.84 0.63 -22.63
N PRO A 212 40.13 1.68 -22.17
CA PRO A 212 39.59 1.73 -20.82
C PRO A 212 38.48 0.68 -20.64
N PHE A 213 38.45 0.00 -19.48
CA PHE A 213 37.47 -1.04 -19.15
C PHE A 213 37.31 -2.11 -20.26
N PRO A 214 38.33 -2.94 -20.55
CA PRO A 214 38.37 -3.84 -21.71
C PRO A 214 37.16 -4.78 -21.90
N SER A 215 36.47 -5.16 -20.81
CA SER A 215 35.28 -6.03 -20.86
C SER A 215 33.96 -5.27 -20.69
N GLY A 216 33.98 -3.94 -20.76
CA GLY A 216 32.85 -3.06 -20.58
C GLY A 216 32.65 -2.57 -19.14
N LEU A 217 31.71 -1.64 -19.01
CA LEU A 217 31.33 -0.98 -17.76
C LEU A 217 29.85 -1.26 -17.49
N TYR A 218 29.56 -1.98 -16.40
CA TYR A 218 28.22 -2.38 -15.98
C TYR A 218 27.84 -1.63 -14.71
N TRP A 219 26.88 -0.73 -14.80
CA TRP A 219 26.38 0.04 -13.67
C TRP A 219 25.05 -0.53 -13.18
N CYS A 220 25.05 -1.15 -12.01
CA CYS A 220 23.84 -1.72 -11.41
C CYS A 220 23.11 -0.66 -10.57
N ALA A 221 21.83 -0.44 -10.84
CA ALA A 221 21.01 0.52 -10.13
C ALA A 221 19.57 0.00 -9.94
N SER A 222 18.88 0.47 -8.89
CA SER A 222 17.47 0.10 -8.66
C SER A 222 16.51 0.59 -9.76
N SER A 223 16.88 1.66 -10.46
CA SER A 223 16.25 2.09 -11.71
C SER A 223 17.16 3.08 -12.43
N ARG A 224 17.13 3.07 -13.77
CA ARG A 224 17.82 4.04 -14.63
C ARG A 224 17.43 5.48 -14.33
N SER A 225 16.18 5.71 -13.91
CA SER A 225 15.67 7.05 -13.57
C SER A 225 16.30 7.64 -12.29
N LYS A 226 16.94 6.81 -11.47
CA LYS A 226 17.55 7.21 -10.19
C LYS A 226 19.06 7.44 -10.27
N LEU A 227 19.65 7.34 -11.47
CA LEU A 227 21.07 7.64 -11.65
C LEU A 227 21.35 9.13 -11.41
N LEU A 228 22.40 9.44 -10.64
CA LEU A 228 22.81 10.82 -10.45
C LEU A 228 23.35 11.44 -11.76
N PRO A 229 23.26 12.77 -11.94
CA PRO A 229 23.80 13.45 -13.11
C PRO A 229 25.28 13.12 -13.34
N THR A 230 26.11 13.15 -12.30
CA THR A 230 27.55 12.81 -12.37
C THR A 230 27.80 11.41 -12.94
N VAL A 231 27.01 10.42 -12.52
CA VAL A 231 27.10 9.05 -13.04
C VAL A 231 26.65 9.01 -14.49
N SER A 232 25.52 9.64 -14.80
CA SER A 232 24.99 9.68 -16.16
C SER A 232 25.99 10.32 -17.14
N ASP A 233 26.68 11.37 -16.72
CA ASP A 233 27.68 12.04 -17.53
C ASP A 233 28.97 11.23 -17.66
N PHE A 234 29.44 10.57 -16.59
CA PHE A 234 30.53 9.60 -16.67
C PHE A 234 30.24 8.47 -17.65
N LEU A 235 29.05 7.86 -17.57
CA LEU A 235 28.65 6.77 -18.46
C LEU A 235 28.57 7.22 -19.93
N LYS A 236 28.13 8.46 -20.20
CA LYS A 236 28.16 9.04 -21.56
C LYS A 236 29.59 9.27 -22.04
N LYS A 237 30.46 9.83 -21.20
CA LYS A 237 31.89 10.03 -21.52
C LYS A 237 32.56 8.68 -21.84
N ALA A 238 32.27 7.64 -21.06
CA ALA A 238 32.78 6.29 -21.28
C ALA A 238 32.32 5.71 -22.62
N ALA A 239 31.03 5.84 -22.95
CA ALA A 239 30.50 5.42 -24.25
C ALA A 239 31.15 6.18 -25.42
N PHE A 240 31.39 7.48 -25.26
CA PHE A 240 32.09 8.29 -26.27
C PHE A 240 33.56 7.87 -26.44
N ALA A 241 34.21 7.43 -25.36
CA ALA A 241 35.55 6.86 -25.38
C ALA A 241 35.61 5.43 -25.96
N GLY A 242 34.49 4.88 -26.46
CA GLY A 242 34.43 3.57 -27.10
C GLY A 242 34.22 2.40 -26.14
N VAL A 243 33.90 2.65 -24.86
CA VAL A 243 33.61 1.61 -23.87
C VAL A 243 32.20 1.07 -24.07
N ASN A 244 32.04 -0.25 -24.00
CA ASN A 244 30.71 -0.87 -23.92
C ASN A 244 30.09 -0.59 -22.55
N VAL A 245 29.06 0.25 -22.51
CA VAL A 245 28.39 0.67 -21.26
C VAL A 245 27.02 0.04 -21.14
N PHE A 246 26.76 -0.59 -20.00
CA PHE A 246 25.49 -1.23 -19.68
C PHE A 246 24.94 -0.71 -18.35
N ILE A 247 23.64 -0.45 -18.30
CA ILE A 247 22.92 -0.13 -17.06
C ILE A 247 22.04 -1.32 -16.75
N ILE A 248 22.30 -1.97 -15.62
CA ILE A 248 21.56 -3.15 -15.16
C ILE A 248 20.58 -2.71 -14.08
N GLU A 249 19.29 -2.90 -14.31
CA GLU A 249 18.25 -2.63 -13.31
C GLU A 249 18.11 -3.84 -12.37
N SER A 250 18.50 -3.67 -11.11
CA SER A 250 18.35 -4.67 -10.04
C SER A 250 17.99 -3.95 -8.75
N ALA A 251 16.93 -4.37 -8.05
CA ALA A 251 16.47 -3.62 -6.88
C ALA A 251 17.42 -3.78 -5.70
N THR A 252 18.05 -4.96 -5.56
CA THR A 252 18.97 -5.27 -4.46
C THR A 252 20.22 -6.00 -4.91
N PHE A 253 21.22 -6.07 -4.01
CA PHE A 253 22.43 -6.87 -4.23
C PHE A 253 22.13 -8.38 -4.26
N ASP A 254 21.16 -8.84 -3.47
CA ASP A 254 20.76 -10.24 -3.41
C ASP A 254 20.03 -10.69 -4.68
N GLU A 255 19.20 -9.84 -5.28
CA GLU A 255 18.57 -10.10 -6.58
C GLU A 255 19.61 -10.26 -7.69
N LEU A 256 20.55 -9.33 -7.80
CA LEU A 256 21.65 -9.41 -8.77
C LEU A 256 22.45 -10.70 -8.57
N ALA A 257 22.73 -11.08 -7.33
CA ALA A 257 23.43 -12.32 -7.01
C ALA A 257 22.61 -13.57 -7.42
N GLY A 258 21.28 -13.54 -7.26
CA GLY A 258 20.39 -14.58 -7.73
C GLY A 258 20.42 -14.73 -9.25
N ASP A 259 20.44 -13.63 -9.99
CA ASP A 259 20.56 -13.64 -11.44
C ASP A 259 21.93 -14.18 -11.89
N LEU A 260 23.02 -13.77 -11.22
CA LEU A 260 24.37 -14.27 -11.49
C LEU A 260 24.49 -15.77 -11.22
N LEU A 261 23.83 -16.28 -10.17
CA LEU A 261 23.85 -17.70 -9.84
C LEU A 261 23.31 -18.56 -10.99
N ASN A 262 22.32 -18.07 -11.73
CA ASN A 262 21.73 -18.79 -12.86
C ASN A 262 22.64 -18.79 -14.11
N GLN A 263 23.62 -17.89 -14.17
CA GLN A 263 24.49 -17.70 -15.34
C GLN A 263 25.92 -18.21 -15.12
N ILE A 264 26.38 -18.32 -13.86
CA ILE A 264 27.76 -18.66 -13.52
C ILE A 264 27.82 -19.97 -12.75
N SER A 265 28.62 -20.91 -13.28
CA SER A 265 28.92 -22.17 -12.58
C SER A 265 29.92 -21.95 -11.44
N LEU A 266 29.55 -22.40 -10.23
CA LEU A 266 30.44 -22.49 -9.07
C LEU A 266 30.76 -23.95 -8.72
N PRO A 267 31.92 -24.23 -8.10
CA PRO A 267 32.19 -25.52 -7.46
C PRO A 267 31.09 -25.91 -6.47
N ALA A 268 30.74 -27.20 -6.40
CA ALA A 268 29.64 -27.70 -5.57
C ALA A 268 29.68 -27.21 -4.10
N PRO A 269 30.83 -27.23 -3.38
CA PRO A 269 30.88 -26.74 -2.00
C PRO A 269 30.52 -25.25 -1.86
N LEU A 270 30.88 -24.43 -2.86
CA LEU A 270 30.55 -23.00 -2.88
C LEU A 270 29.09 -22.79 -3.25
N LEU A 271 28.59 -23.56 -4.22
CA LEU A 271 27.19 -23.52 -4.62
C LEU A 271 26.26 -23.87 -3.46
N ASP A 272 26.54 -24.97 -2.75
CA ASP A 272 25.77 -25.41 -1.58
C ASP A 272 25.80 -24.35 -0.48
N HIS A 273 26.95 -23.70 -0.28
CA HIS A 273 27.07 -22.60 0.68
C HIS A 273 26.19 -21.41 0.33
N VAL A 274 26.20 -20.98 -0.94
CA VAL A 274 25.35 -19.88 -1.42
C VAL A 274 23.87 -20.25 -1.25
N LEU A 275 23.49 -21.47 -1.67
CA LEU A 275 22.11 -21.94 -1.60
C LEU A 275 21.58 -22.13 -0.18
N SER A 276 22.45 -22.44 0.79
CA SER A 276 22.06 -22.60 2.20
C SER A 276 21.50 -21.32 2.84
N PHE A 277 21.70 -20.16 2.21
CA PHE A 277 21.20 -18.85 2.63
C PHE A 277 20.16 -18.26 1.68
N GLN A 278 19.55 -19.08 0.81
CA GLN A 278 18.39 -18.60 0.05
C GLN A 278 17.29 -18.14 1.01
N PRO A 279 16.74 -16.93 0.83
CA PRO A 279 15.59 -16.50 1.61
C PRO A 279 14.46 -17.52 1.42
N VAL A 280 13.84 -17.94 2.53
CA VAL A 280 12.72 -18.90 2.51
C VAL A 280 11.69 -18.39 1.52
N GLN A 281 11.43 -19.18 0.48
CA GLN A 281 10.44 -18.85 -0.54
C GLN A 281 9.08 -18.66 0.14
N LEU A 282 8.61 -17.42 0.25
CA LEU A 282 7.34 -17.09 0.92
C LEU A 282 6.13 -17.68 0.19
N ALA A 283 6.29 -18.08 -1.07
CA ALA A 283 5.31 -18.82 -1.84
C ALA A 283 5.47 -20.33 -1.59
N ALA A 284 5.01 -20.81 -0.43
CA ALA A 284 4.76 -22.23 -0.26
C ALA A 284 3.49 -22.59 -1.04
N PRO A 285 3.50 -23.57 -1.98
CA PRO A 285 2.28 -24.07 -2.58
C PRO A 285 1.38 -24.58 -1.45
N ILE A 286 0.19 -23.99 -1.32
CA ILE A 286 -0.78 -24.39 -0.31
C ILE A 286 -1.15 -25.85 -0.60
N PRO A 287 -0.94 -26.80 0.31
CA PRO A 287 -1.33 -28.17 0.06
C PRO A 287 -2.85 -28.22 -0.18
N VAL A 288 -3.26 -28.73 -1.35
CA VAL A 288 -4.67 -28.99 -1.65
C VAL A 288 -5.10 -30.13 -0.73
N ARG A 289 -5.79 -29.79 0.36
CA ARG A 289 -6.18 -30.77 1.38
C ARG A 289 -7.49 -31.45 1.02
N THR A 290 -7.49 -32.77 1.14
CA THR A 290 -8.58 -33.71 0.80
C THR A 290 -9.42 -34.15 2.01
N ALA A 291 -9.25 -33.54 3.19
CA ALA A 291 -9.99 -33.92 4.39
C ALA A 291 -11.42 -33.35 4.37
N GLU A 292 -12.42 -34.17 4.73
CA GLU A 292 -13.82 -33.75 4.84
C GLU A 292 -14.00 -32.65 5.91
N ALA A 293 -14.77 -31.61 5.55
CA ALA A 293 -15.00 -30.44 6.40
C ALA A 293 -15.83 -30.79 7.66
N ARG A 294 -15.31 -30.54 8.87
CA ARG A 294 -16.08 -30.56 10.13
C ARG A 294 -17.27 -29.59 10.04
N LYS A 295 -18.44 -29.89 10.63
CA LYS A 295 -19.63 -29.01 10.56
C LYS A 295 -19.52 -27.69 11.37
N PHE A 296 -18.63 -27.62 12.37
CA PHE A 296 -18.44 -26.46 13.26
C PHE A 296 -16.98 -26.36 13.73
N PRO A 297 -16.49 -25.17 14.15
CA PRO A 297 -17.21 -23.89 14.29
C PRO A 297 -17.20 -23.03 13.01
N VAL A 298 -18.30 -22.29 12.78
CA VAL A 298 -18.48 -21.35 11.64
C VAL A 298 -18.69 -19.93 12.17
N LEU A 299 -18.16 -18.93 11.47
CA LEU A 299 -18.44 -17.53 11.74
C LEU A 299 -19.70 -17.11 11.00
N ARG A 300 -20.68 -16.57 11.71
CA ARG A 300 -21.84 -15.94 11.10
C ARG A 300 -21.46 -14.55 10.59
N LEU A 301 -21.78 -14.26 9.34
CA LEU A 301 -21.50 -12.98 8.69
C LEU A 301 -22.75 -12.11 8.69
N SER A 302 -22.60 -10.79 8.74
CA SER A 302 -23.68 -9.82 8.55
C SER A 302 -23.93 -9.54 7.06
N ALA A 303 -24.11 -10.61 6.27
CA ALA A 303 -24.24 -10.54 4.83
C ALA A 303 -25.44 -11.37 4.36
N LEU A 304 -26.30 -10.80 3.51
CA LEU A 304 -27.43 -11.51 2.90
C LEU A 304 -27.11 -11.78 1.43
N LEU A 305 -27.34 -13.03 0.99
CA LEU A 305 -27.15 -13.38 -0.41
C LEU A 305 -28.23 -12.71 -1.26
N VAL A 306 -27.82 -11.97 -2.28
CA VAL A 306 -28.69 -11.42 -3.31
C VAL A 306 -28.73 -12.42 -4.47
N GLU A 307 -29.80 -13.20 -4.53
CA GLU A 307 -30.00 -14.28 -5.51
C GLU A 307 -30.26 -13.73 -6.91
N SER A 308 -30.89 -12.56 -7.03
CA SER A 308 -31.09 -11.89 -8.32
C SER A 308 -31.08 -10.36 -8.17
N LEU A 309 -30.41 -9.71 -9.12
CA LEU A 309 -30.43 -8.27 -9.33
C LEU A 309 -31.38 -7.91 -10.50
N PRO A 310 -31.89 -6.67 -10.56
CA PRO A 310 -32.61 -6.20 -11.73
C PRO A 310 -31.66 -6.12 -12.93
N THR A 311 -32.08 -6.68 -14.06
CA THR A 311 -31.27 -6.77 -15.29
C THR A 311 -31.60 -5.68 -16.30
N THR A 312 -32.72 -4.97 -16.13
CA THR A 312 -33.14 -3.92 -17.07
C THR A 312 -33.59 -2.66 -16.34
N ALA A 313 -33.29 -1.49 -16.91
CA ALA A 313 -33.81 -0.20 -16.48
C ALA A 313 -34.51 0.50 -17.65
N ARG A 314 -35.38 1.46 -17.37
CA ARG A 314 -35.98 2.31 -18.41
C ARG A 314 -34.91 3.23 -18.98
N LYS A 315 -34.80 3.30 -20.31
CA LYS A 315 -33.91 4.23 -21.00
C LYS A 315 -34.70 5.45 -21.49
N MET A 316 -34.24 6.65 -21.15
CA MET A 316 -34.81 7.92 -21.61
C MET A 316 -33.70 8.83 -22.15
N THR A 317 -33.96 9.56 -23.21
CA THR A 317 -33.02 10.57 -23.75
C THR A 317 -33.50 11.96 -23.36
N LEU A 318 -32.62 12.78 -22.78
CA LEU A 318 -32.95 14.15 -22.41
C LEU A 318 -32.73 15.08 -23.61
N GLY A 319 -33.66 16.02 -23.85
CA GLY A 319 -33.54 16.99 -24.94
C GLY A 319 -32.51 18.09 -24.67
N HIS A 320 -32.14 18.31 -23.41
CA HIS A 320 -31.10 19.24 -22.99
C HIS A 320 -30.11 18.54 -22.06
N PRO A 321 -28.81 18.79 -22.19
CA PRO A 321 -27.81 18.24 -21.27
C PRO A 321 -28.07 18.76 -19.86
N SER A 322 -28.04 17.87 -18.87
CA SER A 322 -28.29 18.21 -17.47
C SER A 322 -27.47 17.32 -16.55
N SER A 323 -27.15 17.84 -15.37
CA SER A 323 -26.44 17.08 -14.36
C SER A 323 -27.39 16.13 -13.61
N ILE A 324 -26.85 15.02 -13.08
CA ILE A 324 -27.61 14.10 -12.22
C ILE A 324 -28.16 14.81 -10.96
N PHE A 325 -27.52 15.89 -10.50
CA PHE A 325 -27.96 16.65 -9.33
C PHE A 325 -29.26 17.43 -9.63
N GLU A 326 -29.31 18.12 -10.77
CA GLU A 326 -30.51 18.85 -11.21
C GLU A 326 -31.69 17.90 -11.40
N VAL A 327 -31.47 16.77 -12.08
CA VAL A 327 -32.49 15.74 -12.28
C VAL A 327 -33.02 15.23 -10.93
N ARG A 328 -32.15 14.94 -9.96
CA ARG A 328 -32.54 14.47 -8.62
C ARG A 328 -33.30 15.52 -7.82
N GLU A 329 -32.93 16.79 -7.90
CA GLU A 329 -33.67 17.87 -7.22
C GLU A 329 -35.04 18.12 -7.86
N MET A 330 -35.18 18.02 -9.18
CA MET A 330 -36.47 18.09 -9.87
C MET A 330 -37.42 16.96 -9.46
N LEU A 331 -36.93 15.71 -9.43
CA LEU A 331 -37.70 14.56 -8.97
C LEU A 331 -38.15 14.72 -7.51
N LYS A 332 -37.27 15.27 -6.67
CA LYS A 332 -37.56 15.54 -5.25
C LYS A 332 -38.58 16.67 -5.06
N ALA A 333 -38.48 17.75 -5.83
CA ALA A 333 -39.42 18.88 -5.80
C ALA A 333 -40.85 18.45 -6.19
N SER A 334 -40.95 17.58 -7.20
CA SER A 334 -42.21 16.98 -7.66
C SER A 334 -42.67 15.78 -6.82
N LYS A 335 -41.90 15.37 -5.79
CA LYS A 335 -42.15 14.19 -4.94
C LYS A 335 -42.28 12.87 -5.72
N CYS A 336 -41.71 12.80 -6.93
CA CYS A 336 -41.69 11.59 -7.73
C CYS A 336 -40.80 10.52 -7.07
N ARG A 337 -41.31 9.30 -6.97
CA ARG A 337 -40.59 8.17 -6.41
C ARG A 337 -39.87 7.41 -7.52
N ALA A 338 -38.64 7.83 -7.82
CA ALA A 338 -37.78 7.17 -8.79
C ALA A 338 -36.34 7.01 -8.28
N ALA A 339 -35.61 6.06 -8.86
CA ALA A 339 -34.15 5.94 -8.77
C ALA A 339 -33.60 6.15 -10.18
N VAL A 340 -32.57 6.99 -10.30
CA VAL A 340 -32.05 7.44 -11.60
C VAL A 340 -30.54 7.54 -11.63
N ALA A 341 -29.97 7.24 -12.79
CA ALA A 341 -28.56 7.40 -13.13
C ALA A 341 -28.42 8.01 -14.54
N MET A 342 -27.39 8.82 -14.73
CA MET A 342 -27.09 9.49 -16.00
C MET A 342 -25.92 8.80 -16.71
N VAL A 343 -26.06 8.58 -18.01
CA VAL A 343 -25.01 8.07 -18.91
C VAL A 343 -24.93 9.02 -20.10
N GLY A 344 -23.98 9.96 -20.08
CA GLY A 344 -23.93 11.03 -21.08
C GLY A 344 -25.20 11.91 -21.03
N ASN A 345 -25.98 11.90 -22.11
CA ASN A 345 -27.27 12.62 -22.21
C ASN A 345 -28.50 11.68 -22.09
N GLU A 346 -28.26 10.45 -21.68
CA GLU A 346 -29.29 9.44 -21.47
C GLU A 346 -29.49 9.18 -19.97
N LEU A 347 -30.73 8.90 -19.59
CA LEU A 347 -31.18 8.66 -18.23
C LEU A 347 -31.65 7.20 -18.12
N ALA A 348 -31.02 6.44 -17.23
CA ALA A 348 -31.49 5.15 -16.80
C ALA A 348 -32.35 5.31 -15.54
N ALA A 349 -33.57 4.78 -15.54
CA ALA A 349 -34.54 5.00 -14.48
C ALA A 349 -35.28 3.74 -14.03
N PHE A 350 -35.55 3.70 -12.72
CA PHE A 350 -36.56 2.86 -12.09
C PHE A 350 -37.64 3.77 -11.51
N GLY A 351 -38.90 3.58 -11.90
CA GLY A 351 -39.99 4.49 -11.58
C GLY A 351 -41.15 4.37 -12.56
N LYS A 352 -42.27 5.03 -12.25
CA LYS A 352 -43.41 5.13 -13.18
C LYS A 352 -43.03 6.07 -14.32
N ASP A 353 -43.23 5.63 -15.56
CA ASP A 353 -42.79 6.38 -16.73
C ASP A 353 -43.51 7.75 -16.81
N ALA A 354 -44.83 7.76 -16.59
CA ALA A 354 -45.64 8.98 -16.62
C ALA A 354 -45.21 10.03 -15.56
N GLU A 355 -44.89 9.58 -14.35
CA GLU A 355 -44.46 10.48 -13.28
C GLU A 355 -43.08 11.08 -13.57
N ILE A 356 -42.13 10.27 -14.05
CA ILE A 356 -40.78 10.74 -14.39
C ILE A 356 -40.85 11.77 -15.52
N LEU A 357 -41.64 11.50 -16.57
CA LEU A 357 -41.82 12.41 -17.70
C LEU A 357 -42.45 13.74 -17.26
N ALA A 358 -43.47 13.71 -16.41
CA ALA A 358 -44.10 14.91 -15.88
C ALA A 358 -43.13 15.73 -15.02
N SER A 359 -42.37 15.06 -14.16
CA SER A 359 -41.37 15.69 -13.28
C SER A 359 -40.22 16.33 -14.05
N LEU A 360 -39.81 15.76 -15.19
CA LEU A 360 -38.68 16.21 -15.99
C LEU A 360 -39.10 16.98 -17.26
N HIS A 361 -40.35 17.43 -17.36
CA HIS A 361 -40.91 18.06 -18.57
C HIS A 361 -40.03 19.18 -19.17
N SER A 362 -39.36 19.99 -18.34
CA SER A 362 -38.47 21.08 -18.80
C SER A 362 -37.25 20.58 -19.58
N LEU A 363 -36.81 19.35 -19.32
CA LEU A 363 -35.69 18.70 -20.02
C LEU A 363 -36.12 17.98 -21.30
N LYS A 364 -37.42 18.00 -21.64
CA LYS A 364 -38.01 17.30 -22.80
C LYS A 364 -37.55 15.83 -22.92
N PRO A 365 -37.77 14.99 -21.88
CA PRO A 365 -37.37 13.59 -21.90
C PRO A 365 -38.19 12.81 -22.93
N VAL A 366 -37.52 11.92 -23.66
CA VAL A 366 -38.14 10.99 -24.62
C VAL A 366 -37.84 9.56 -24.19
N LEU A 367 -38.87 8.71 -24.11
CA LEU A 367 -38.70 7.28 -23.83
C LEU A 367 -37.96 6.62 -25.00
N ASN A 368 -36.86 5.93 -24.70
CA ASN A 368 -35.97 5.33 -25.69
C ASN A 368 -35.66 3.87 -25.33
N GLY A 369 -36.71 3.11 -24.99
CA GLY A 369 -36.62 1.67 -24.74
C GLY A 369 -36.13 1.29 -23.34
N HIS A 370 -35.26 0.28 -23.28
CA HIS A 370 -34.72 -0.31 -22.06
C HIS A 370 -33.20 -0.41 -22.13
N TRP A 371 -32.55 -0.33 -20.98
CA TRP A 371 -31.11 -0.56 -20.82
C TRP A 371 -30.87 -1.91 -20.17
N ALA A 372 -29.93 -2.71 -20.67
CA ALA A 372 -29.47 -3.94 -20.01
C ALA A 372 -28.35 -3.60 -19.02
N LEU A 373 -28.58 -3.83 -17.73
CA LEU A 373 -27.68 -3.41 -16.66
C LEU A 373 -26.58 -4.44 -16.42
N ASP A 374 -25.31 -4.00 -16.43
CA ASP A 374 -24.16 -4.79 -16.01
C ASP A 374 -23.46 -4.15 -14.79
N PRO A 375 -23.83 -4.52 -13.55
CA PRO A 375 -23.24 -3.94 -12.35
C PRO A 375 -21.76 -4.29 -12.11
N ILE A 376 -21.17 -5.22 -12.86
CA ILE A 376 -19.75 -5.61 -12.71
C ILE A 376 -18.88 -4.66 -13.53
N GLN A 377 -19.27 -4.40 -14.77
CA GLN A 377 -18.50 -3.55 -15.70
C GLN A 377 -18.89 -2.07 -15.60
N GLU A 378 -20.15 -1.77 -15.28
CA GLU A 378 -20.70 -0.42 -15.32
C GLU A 378 -20.96 0.14 -13.92
N SER A 379 -20.08 1.02 -13.46
CA SER A 379 -20.19 1.65 -12.13
C SER A 379 -21.47 2.47 -11.93
N TRP A 380 -22.00 3.09 -12.99
CA TRP A 380 -23.26 3.82 -12.95
C TRP A 380 -24.47 2.87 -12.76
N ALA A 381 -24.42 1.68 -13.35
CA ALA A 381 -25.47 0.67 -13.23
C ALA A 381 -25.48 0.10 -11.80
N LEU A 382 -24.30 -0.18 -11.24
CA LEU A 382 -24.15 -0.56 -9.84
C LEU A 382 -24.73 0.52 -8.91
N GLY A 383 -24.41 1.80 -9.13
CA GLY A 383 -24.96 2.91 -8.35
C GLY A 383 -26.49 3.00 -8.41
N LEU A 384 -27.09 2.83 -9.60
CA LEU A 384 -28.54 2.82 -9.79
C LEU A 384 -29.20 1.65 -9.05
N ILE A 385 -28.65 0.45 -9.21
CA ILE A 385 -29.11 -0.77 -8.55
C ILE A 385 -29.04 -0.62 -7.03
N TYR A 386 -27.97 -0.02 -6.54
CA TYR A 386 -27.72 0.14 -5.13
C TYR A 386 -28.67 1.16 -4.46
N ASP A 387 -28.93 2.29 -5.14
CA ASP A 387 -29.98 3.25 -4.75
C ASP A 387 -31.37 2.59 -4.70
N ALA A 388 -31.67 1.72 -5.68
CA ALA A 388 -32.93 1.01 -5.76
C ALA A 388 -33.07 -0.09 -4.69
N LEU A 389 -31.99 -0.82 -4.38
CA LEU A 389 -31.93 -1.83 -3.34
C LEU A 389 -32.32 -1.24 -1.98
N LEU A 390 -31.75 -0.08 -1.62
CA LEU A 390 -32.09 0.57 -0.35
C LEU A 390 -33.58 0.94 -0.26
N ARG A 391 -34.15 1.41 -1.37
CA ARG A 391 -35.58 1.75 -1.44
C ARG A 391 -36.43 0.49 -1.32
N ALA A 392 -36.03 -0.62 -1.94
CA ALA A 392 -36.70 -1.91 -1.82
C ALA A 392 -36.65 -2.47 -0.38
N LEU A 393 -35.49 -2.34 0.28
CA LEU A 393 -35.31 -2.75 1.68
C LEU A 393 -36.12 -1.87 2.63
N ALA A 394 -36.27 -0.57 2.37
CA ALA A 394 -37.07 0.32 3.22
C ALA A 394 -38.59 0.24 2.97
N ARG A 395 -39.02 -0.26 1.81
CA ARG A 395 -40.43 -0.20 1.40
C ARG A 395 -41.34 -1.01 2.33
N ARG A 396 -42.45 -0.39 2.77
CA ARG A 396 -43.46 -0.97 3.68
C ARG A 396 -42.88 -1.43 5.04
N ARG A 397 -41.73 -0.90 5.41
CA ARG A 397 -41.05 -1.15 6.68
C ARG A 397 -40.81 0.19 7.41
N PRO A 398 -40.64 0.16 8.73
CA PRO A 398 -40.35 1.36 9.51
C PRO A 398 -38.86 1.73 9.40
N LEU A 399 -38.37 1.85 8.17
CA LEU A 399 -36.98 2.15 7.83
C LEU A 399 -36.92 3.37 6.92
N ILE A 400 -35.94 4.23 7.15
CA ILE A 400 -35.71 5.45 6.38
C ILE A 400 -34.38 5.29 5.61
N PRO A 401 -34.40 5.26 4.27
CA PRO A 401 -33.19 5.16 3.48
C PRO A 401 -32.47 6.51 3.43
N ARG A 402 -31.16 6.50 3.68
CA ARG A 402 -30.29 7.67 3.59
C ARG A 402 -29.19 7.39 2.57
N LEU A 403 -29.31 8.05 1.42
CA LEU A 403 -28.38 7.96 0.32
C LEU A 403 -27.28 9.02 0.51
N LYS A 404 -26.01 8.62 0.70
CA LYS A 404 -24.85 9.51 0.75
C LYS A 404 -23.81 9.07 -0.30
N ARG A 405 -22.91 9.98 -0.66
CA ARG A 405 -21.77 9.70 -1.55
C ARG A 405 -20.79 8.65 -1.00
N SER A 406 -20.64 8.56 0.33
CA SER A 406 -19.66 7.70 1.00
C SER A 406 -20.27 6.45 1.64
N GLY A 407 -21.45 6.01 1.17
CA GLY A 407 -22.14 4.83 1.69
C GLY A 407 -23.61 5.07 2.00
N HIS A 408 -24.38 4.00 1.89
CA HIS A 408 -25.82 4.00 2.06
C HIS A 408 -26.19 3.44 3.44
N SER A 409 -27.22 4.00 4.06
CA SER A 409 -27.65 3.55 5.39
C SER A 409 -29.16 3.51 5.52
N LEU A 410 -29.67 2.57 6.30
CA LEU A 410 -31.08 2.50 6.70
C LEU A 410 -31.21 2.82 8.17
N PHE A 411 -32.11 3.73 8.51
CA PHE A 411 -32.37 4.19 9.86
C PHE A 411 -33.71 3.63 10.34
N VAL A 412 -33.81 3.19 11.60
CA VAL A 412 -35.10 2.90 12.21
C VAL A 412 -35.92 4.18 12.31
N ALA A 413 -37.14 4.17 11.80
CA ALA A 413 -38.04 5.32 11.87
C ALA A 413 -38.51 5.56 13.31
N SER A 414 -38.38 6.80 13.78
CA SER A 414 -39.01 7.24 15.03
C SER A 414 -40.53 7.38 14.85
N ALA A 415 -41.26 7.46 15.97
CA ALA A 415 -42.67 7.83 15.95
C ALA A 415 -42.86 9.19 15.24
N ARG A 416 -43.96 9.33 14.51
CA ARG A 416 -44.32 10.58 13.79
C ARG A 416 -45.48 11.26 14.49
N ASP A 417 -45.47 12.59 14.50
CA ASP A 417 -46.60 13.38 14.98
C ASP A 417 -47.82 13.15 14.07
N GLY A 418 -48.94 12.72 14.66
CA GLY A 418 -50.16 12.36 13.93
C GLY A 418 -50.26 10.90 13.44
N GLU A 419 -49.41 9.99 13.91
CA GLU A 419 -49.51 8.54 13.63
C GLU A 419 -50.81 7.96 14.23
N THR A 420 -51.59 7.24 13.42
CA THR A 420 -52.79 6.50 13.88
C THR A 420 -52.41 5.31 14.76
N ASP A 421 -53.32 4.86 15.64
CA ASP A 421 -53.03 3.74 16.55
C ASP A 421 -52.70 2.43 15.81
N GLU A 422 -53.29 2.21 14.64
CA GLU A 422 -52.98 1.08 13.76
C GLU A 422 -51.56 1.14 13.18
N GLN A 423 -51.12 2.33 12.75
CA GLN A 423 -49.76 2.54 12.24
C GLN A 423 -48.71 2.33 13.35
N ARG A 424 -49.00 2.83 14.55
CA ARG A 424 -48.16 2.63 15.74
C ARG A 424 -48.00 1.15 16.07
N HIS A 425 -49.12 0.41 16.19
CA HIS A 425 -49.11 -1.02 16.46
C HIS A 425 -48.33 -1.81 15.39
N ARG A 426 -48.54 -1.46 14.11
CA ARG A 426 -47.81 -2.11 13.01
C ARG A 426 -46.30 -1.88 13.12
N ARG A 427 -45.87 -0.65 13.40
CA ARG A 427 -44.45 -0.30 13.57
C ARG A 427 -43.84 -1.04 14.75
N GLU A 428 -44.48 -1.04 15.90
CA GLU A 428 -44.02 -1.73 17.11
C GLU A 428 -43.95 -3.25 16.90
N SER A 429 -44.94 -3.82 16.22
CA SER A 429 -44.93 -5.24 15.84
C SER A 429 -43.74 -5.58 14.93
N GLN A 430 -43.48 -4.78 13.89
CA GLN A 430 -42.36 -4.99 12.96
C GLN A 430 -40.99 -4.79 13.63
N LEU A 431 -40.87 -3.88 14.60
CA LEU A 431 -39.63 -3.60 15.33
C LEU A 431 -39.43 -4.46 16.60
N SER A 432 -40.41 -5.25 16.99
CA SER A 432 -40.40 -6.04 18.24
C SER A 432 -39.14 -6.90 18.41
N LYS A 433 -38.79 -7.69 17.39
CA LYS A 433 -37.57 -8.53 17.39
C LYS A 433 -36.31 -7.71 17.56
N LEU A 434 -36.25 -6.54 16.90
CA LEU A 434 -35.09 -5.65 16.96
C LEU A 434 -34.97 -5.01 18.34
N ARG A 435 -36.08 -4.57 18.94
CA ARG A 435 -36.13 -4.03 20.30
C ARG A 435 -35.68 -5.07 21.34
N VAL A 436 -36.12 -6.31 21.21
CA VAL A 436 -35.69 -7.43 22.07
C VAL A 436 -34.20 -7.72 21.90
N ALA A 437 -33.69 -7.75 20.66
CA ALA A 437 -32.27 -8.02 20.40
C ALA A 437 -31.34 -6.93 20.93
N TYR A 438 -31.76 -5.67 20.88
CA TYR A 438 -30.98 -4.54 21.42
C TYR A 438 -31.11 -4.41 22.94
N GLY A 439 -32.19 -4.89 23.54
CA GLY A 439 -32.47 -4.73 24.97
C GLY A 439 -32.73 -3.27 25.40
N SER A 440 -32.96 -2.38 24.44
CA SER A 440 -33.15 -0.94 24.65
C SER A 440 -34.13 -0.36 23.63
N GLU A 441 -34.51 0.89 23.81
CA GLU A 441 -35.22 1.65 22.78
C GLU A 441 -34.35 1.79 21.52
N LEU A 442 -35.00 1.75 20.35
CA LEU A 442 -34.33 1.82 19.04
C LEU A 442 -34.18 3.25 18.53
N THR A 443 -34.91 4.18 19.12
CA THR A 443 -34.88 5.61 18.79
C THR A 443 -35.08 6.41 20.06
N GLY A 444 -34.48 7.60 20.15
CA GLY A 444 -34.72 8.51 21.26
C GLY A 444 -33.83 9.74 21.21
N THR A 445 -33.73 10.44 22.34
CA THR A 445 -32.89 11.65 22.47
C THR A 445 -31.88 11.45 23.58
N LYS A 446 -30.60 11.72 23.30
CA LYS A 446 -29.50 11.68 24.27
C LYS A 446 -28.60 12.89 24.07
N PHE A 447 -28.21 13.55 25.16
CA PHE A 447 -27.40 14.78 25.13
C PHE A 447 -27.94 15.85 24.17
N GLY A 448 -29.27 16.00 24.11
CA GLY A 448 -29.94 16.95 23.20
C GLY A 448 -29.90 16.57 21.71
N ARG A 449 -29.43 15.37 21.35
CA ARG A 449 -29.39 14.87 19.96
C ARG A 449 -30.28 13.65 19.80
N ASN A 450 -31.02 13.59 18.70
CA ASN A 450 -31.82 12.43 18.35
C ASN A 450 -30.90 11.30 17.87
N TYR A 451 -31.17 10.08 18.30
CA TYR A 451 -30.50 8.88 17.82
C TYR A 451 -31.50 7.87 17.26
N ASN A 452 -31.03 7.11 16.28
CA ASN A 452 -31.75 6.02 15.65
C ASN A 452 -30.77 4.86 15.49
N GLU A 453 -31.20 3.66 15.84
CA GLU A 453 -30.49 2.46 15.41
C GLU A 453 -30.53 2.37 13.89
N ALA A 454 -29.40 2.02 13.30
CA ALA A 454 -29.19 2.06 11.87
C ALA A 454 -28.30 0.90 11.41
N ILE A 455 -28.31 0.67 10.11
CA ILE A 455 -27.35 -0.21 9.45
C ILE A 455 -26.70 0.55 8.31
N SER A 456 -25.38 0.41 8.18
CA SER A 456 -24.69 0.73 6.93
C SER A 456 -24.88 -0.46 6.01
N ILE A 457 -25.21 -0.24 4.75
CA ILE A 457 -25.34 -1.30 3.76
C ILE A 457 -24.14 -1.20 2.81
N ARG A 458 -23.72 -2.32 2.22
CA ARG A 458 -22.88 -2.41 1.01
C ARG A 458 -23.40 -3.52 0.10
N LEU A 459 -23.29 -3.30 -1.20
CA LEU A 459 -23.58 -4.31 -2.22
C LEU A 459 -22.26 -4.69 -2.88
N GLU A 460 -21.81 -5.92 -2.66
CA GLU A 460 -20.49 -6.41 -3.07
C GLU A 460 -20.60 -7.73 -3.83
N GLU A 461 -19.74 -7.91 -4.82
CA GLU A 461 -19.60 -9.15 -5.58
C GLU A 461 -18.40 -9.92 -5.03
N ILE A 462 -18.63 -11.16 -4.58
CA ILE A 462 -17.61 -12.03 -4.00
C ILE A 462 -17.85 -13.47 -4.50
N GLU A 463 -16.84 -14.05 -5.13
CA GLU A 463 -16.86 -15.43 -5.69
C GLU A 463 -18.03 -15.70 -6.66
N GLY A 464 -18.34 -14.76 -7.55
CA GLY A 464 -19.42 -14.87 -8.54
C GLY A 464 -20.82 -14.68 -7.94
N ARG A 465 -20.94 -14.13 -6.72
CA ARG A 465 -22.20 -13.95 -6.00
C ARG A 465 -22.31 -12.54 -5.43
N TRP A 466 -23.53 -12.01 -5.46
CA TRP A 466 -23.83 -10.70 -4.89
C TRP A 466 -24.26 -10.82 -3.43
N TRP A 467 -23.70 -9.96 -2.59
CA TRP A 467 -23.95 -9.92 -1.16
C TRP A 467 -24.37 -8.52 -0.74
N CYS A 468 -25.49 -8.44 -0.03
CA CYS A 468 -25.92 -7.26 0.70
C CYS A 468 -25.34 -7.35 2.11
N THR A 469 -24.15 -6.78 2.32
CA THR A 469 -23.54 -6.70 3.65
C THR A 469 -24.15 -5.54 4.43
N PHE A 470 -24.33 -5.74 5.74
CA PHE A 470 -24.87 -4.71 6.60
C PHE A 470 -24.15 -4.65 7.94
N ASP A 471 -23.83 -3.44 8.39
CA ASP A 471 -23.12 -3.19 9.64
C ASP A 471 -24.02 -2.37 10.57
N PRO A 472 -24.59 -2.98 11.63
CA PRO A 472 -25.37 -2.29 12.65
C PRO A 472 -24.56 -1.24 13.40
N TYR A 473 -25.14 -0.04 13.57
CA TYR A 473 -24.57 1.04 14.37
C TYR A 473 -25.65 2.00 14.88
N THR A 474 -25.33 2.75 15.93
CA THR A 474 -26.24 3.79 16.46
C THR A 474 -25.93 5.12 15.78
N ALA A 475 -26.87 5.61 14.96
CA ALA A 475 -26.74 6.89 14.27
C ALA A 475 -27.26 8.04 15.16
N VAL A 476 -26.49 9.12 15.26
CA VAL A 476 -26.88 10.32 16.01
C VAL A 476 -26.99 11.50 15.04
N GLU A 477 -28.05 12.28 15.18
CA GLU A 477 -28.27 13.47 14.36
C GLU A 477 -27.27 14.58 14.74
N VAL A 478 -26.44 14.97 13.77
CA VAL A 478 -25.59 16.14 13.86
C VAL A 478 -26.36 17.34 13.28
N PRO A 479 -26.53 18.44 14.05
CA PRO A 479 -27.21 19.67 13.61
C PRO A 479 -26.63 20.22 12.30
N ARG A 480 -27.47 20.88 11.48
CA ARG A 480 -27.06 21.43 10.18
C ARG A 480 -25.95 22.47 10.29
N ASP A 481 -25.89 23.24 11.38
CA ASP A 481 -24.87 24.28 11.59
C ASP A 481 -23.46 23.72 11.84
N GLU A 482 -23.33 22.44 12.21
CA GLU A 482 -22.05 21.73 12.35
C GLU A 482 -21.69 20.90 11.09
N ARG A 483 -22.57 20.87 10.08
CA ARG A 483 -22.26 20.29 8.77
C ARG A 483 -21.61 21.38 7.93
N THR A 484 -20.29 21.50 8.01
CA THR A 484 -19.51 22.35 7.11
C THR A 484 -19.98 22.13 5.66
N ALA A 485 -20.47 23.19 5.00
CA ALA A 485 -20.44 23.23 3.55
C ALA A 485 -18.99 23.00 3.11
N PRO A 486 -18.71 22.22 2.06
CA PRO A 486 -17.39 22.30 1.44
C PRO A 486 -17.25 23.76 0.99
N SER A 487 -16.33 24.52 1.59
CA SER A 487 -16.02 25.84 1.06
C SER A 487 -15.23 25.62 -0.24
N ASP A 488 -15.61 26.35 -1.28
CA ASP A 488 -14.84 26.42 -2.55
C ASP A 488 -13.42 27.00 -2.34
N ALA A 489 -13.07 27.40 -1.10
CA ALA A 489 -11.71 27.75 -0.70
C ALA A 489 -10.80 26.52 -0.52
N ALA A 490 -11.34 25.30 -0.55
CA ALA A 490 -10.56 24.06 -0.43
C ALA A 490 -9.84 23.64 -1.73
N GLU A 491 -10.08 24.32 -2.86
CA GLU A 491 -9.33 24.04 -4.11
C GLU A 491 -8.06 24.89 -4.27
N SER A 492 -7.89 26.00 -3.53
CA SER A 492 -6.75 26.90 -3.72
C SER A 492 -5.67 26.87 -2.63
N ASP A 493 -5.91 26.20 -1.51
CA ASP A 493 -4.91 26.03 -0.44
C ASP A 493 -5.13 24.73 0.36
N PRO A 494 -4.33 23.68 0.13
CA PRO A 494 -4.45 22.41 0.87
C PRO A 494 -4.09 22.54 2.37
N LEU A 495 -3.57 23.71 2.81
CA LEU A 495 -3.09 23.99 4.15
C LEU A 495 -4.00 24.93 4.97
N ALA A 496 -5.18 25.31 4.44
CA ALA A 496 -6.18 25.98 5.26
C ALA A 496 -6.75 25.00 6.30
N TRP A 497 -6.24 25.05 7.53
CA TRP A 497 -6.80 24.34 8.68
C TRP A 497 -8.32 24.56 8.75
N SER A 498 -9.11 23.50 8.52
CA SER A 498 -10.53 23.54 8.83
C SER A 498 -10.66 23.79 10.34
N SER A 499 -11.11 24.99 10.69
CA SER A 499 -11.36 25.41 12.05
C SER A 499 -12.42 24.51 12.69
N GLN A 500 -12.10 24.01 13.89
CA GLN A 500 -13.03 23.50 14.90
C GLN A 500 -13.91 22.28 14.53
N ARG A 501 -13.35 21.06 14.55
CA ARG A 501 -14.18 19.88 14.91
C ARG A 501 -14.38 19.87 16.42
N ARG A 502 -15.53 20.35 16.91
CA ARG A 502 -15.94 20.15 18.31
C ARG A 502 -15.96 18.64 18.63
N PRO A 503 -15.49 18.20 19.81
CA PRO A 503 -15.60 16.81 20.23
C PRO A 503 -17.07 16.37 20.19
N ASP A 504 -17.38 15.23 19.58
CA ASP A 504 -18.74 14.71 19.55
C ASP A 504 -19.15 14.23 20.97
N PRO A 505 -20.09 14.92 21.64
CA PRO A 505 -20.48 14.61 23.02
C PRO A 505 -21.16 13.24 23.16
N THR A 506 -21.53 12.60 22.04
CA THR A 506 -22.20 11.29 22.04
C THR A 506 -21.25 10.13 21.76
N ALA A 507 -19.97 10.39 21.49
CA ALA A 507 -19.01 9.35 21.10
C ALA A 507 -18.73 8.34 22.23
N ASP A 508 -18.56 8.81 23.47
CA ASP A 508 -18.31 7.95 24.63
C ASP A 508 -19.55 7.09 24.95
N TRP A 509 -20.74 7.70 24.97
CA TRP A 509 -22.00 6.97 25.16
C TRP A 509 -22.23 5.88 24.11
N ARG A 510 -21.94 6.15 22.82
CA ARG A 510 -22.04 5.14 21.77
C ARG A 510 -21.05 3.99 21.99
N ARG A 511 -19.82 4.28 22.44
CA ARG A 511 -18.84 3.25 22.76
C ARG A 511 -19.32 2.36 23.92
N GLU A 512 -19.85 2.96 24.99
CA GLU A 512 -20.41 2.22 26.13
C GLU A 512 -21.60 1.35 25.76
N LEU A 513 -22.51 1.86 24.90
CA LEU A 513 -23.69 1.12 24.44
C LEU A 513 -23.33 -0.16 23.68
N TRP A 514 -22.24 -0.14 22.89
CA TRP A 514 -21.80 -1.28 22.10
C TRP A 514 -20.78 -2.18 22.82
N ALA A 515 -20.09 -1.68 23.85
CA ALA A 515 -19.10 -2.44 24.62
C ALA A 515 -19.71 -3.65 25.38
N THR A 516 -20.99 -3.57 25.76
CA THR A 516 -21.70 -4.64 26.48
C THR A 516 -22.27 -5.72 25.56
N LYS A 517 -22.20 -5.53 24.24
CA LYS A 517 -22.75 -6.45 23.24
C LYS A 517 -21.68 -7.47 22.84
N TYR A 518 -21.62 -8.58 23.56
CA TYR A 518 -20.76 -9.73 23.23
C TYR A 518 -21.35 -10.60 22.09
N ASN A 519 -20.64 -11.65 21.67
CA ASN A 519 -20.96 -12.47 20.49
C ASN A 519 -22.43 -12.96 20.41
N GLY A 520 -23.03 -13.35 21.55
CA GLY A 520 -24.44 -13.77 21.58
C GLY A 520 -25.43 -12.64 21.28
N ALA A 521 -25.18 -11.44 21.82
CA ALA A 521 -25.99 -10.26 21.54
C ALA A 521 -25.84 -9.82 20.07
N TRP A 522 -24.62 -9.86 19.52
CA TRP A 522 -24.37 -9.60 18.11
C TRP A 522 -25.12 -10.55 17.17
N ALA A 523 -25.11 -11.85 17.46
CA ALA A 523 -25.84 -12.83 16.66
C ALA A 523 -27.36 -12.56 16.64
N ASN A 524 -27.93 -12.17 17.78
CA ASN A 524 -29.34 -11.80 17.89
C ASN A 524 -29.67 -10.50 17.14
N ILE A 525 -28.77 -9.51 17.17
CA ILE A 525 -28.93 -8.25 16.42
C ILE A 525 -28.88 -8.51 14.91
N ILE A 526 -27.94 -9.32 14.45
CA ILE A 526 -27.82 -9.72 13.04
C ILE A 526 -29.08 -10.47 12.59
N GLU A 527 -29.57 -11.42 13.40
CA GLU A 527 -30.82 -12.15 13.12
C GLU A 527 -32.03 -11.22 13.04
N ALA A 528 -32.15 -10.27 13.98
CA ALA A 528 -33.26 -9.34 14.01
C ALA A 528 -33.26 -8.40 12.79
N TRP A 529 -32.08 -7.90 12.40
CA TRP A 529 -31.92 -7.10 11.17
C TRP A 529 -32.21 -7.93 9.92
N ALA A 530 -31.65 -9.14 9.80
CA ALA A 530 -31.93 -10.04 8.69
C ALA A 530 -33.43 -10.33 8.56
N SER A 531 -34.11 -10.65 9.67
CA SER A 531 -35.55 -10.89 9.71
C SER A 531 -36.39 -9.64 9.43
N LEU A 532 -35.87 -8.43 9.64
CA LEU A 532 -36.55 -7.18 9.31
C LEU A 532 -36.39 -6.84 7.82
N LEU A 533 -35.16 -6.99 7.31
CA LEU A 533 -34.81 -6.71 5.91
C LEU A 533 -35.42 -7.72 4.94
N THR A 534 -35.57 -8.97 5.39
CA THR A 534 -36.10 -10.07 4.59
C THR A 534 -37.48 -10.49 5.10
N SER A 535 -38.26 -11.20 4.28
CA SER A 535 -39.57 -11.75 4.69
C SER A 535 -39.44 -13.27 4.87
N PRO A 536 -40.09 -13.89 5.88
CA PRO A 536 -40.04 -15.33 6.12
C PRO A 536 -40.51 -16.19 4.93
N ARG A 537 -41.22 -15.61 3.96
CA ARG A 537 -41.80 -16.30 2.81
C ARG A 537 -41.02 -16.17 1.50
N GLY A 538 -39.78 -15.64 1.53
CA GLY A 538 -38.92 -15.56 0.33
C GLY A 538 -39.58 -14.79 -0.81
N ILE A 539 -39.55 -13.47 -0.76
CA ILE A 539 -40.38 -12.62 -1.63
C ILE A 539 -39.47 -11.66 -2.38
N THR A 540 -39.60 -11.63 -3.69
CA THR A 540 -39.07 -10.58 -4.56
C THR A 540 -39.35 -9.19 -3.96
N PHE A 541 -38.30 -8.44 -3.66
CA PHE A 541 -38.37 -7.08 -3.14
C PHE A 541 -38.37 -6.10 -4.29
N GLN A 542 -39.40 -5.28 -4.36
CA GLN A 542 -39.57 -4.25 -5.38
C GLN A 542 -39.32 -2.87 -4.79
N ALA A 543 -38.51 -2.05 -5.45
CA ALA A 543 -38.17 -0.71 -4.97
C ALA A 543 -39.39 0.24 -4.91
N PHE A 544 -40.29 0.16 -5.88
CA PHE A 544 -41.38 1.12 -6.03
C PHE A 544 -42.77 0.47 -6.02
N GLY A 545 -42.90 -0.76 -6.52
CA GLY A 545 -44.16 -1.49 -6.65
C GLY A 545 -44.91 -1.17 -7.90
N ILE A 546 -44.19 -1.08 -9.00
CA ILE A 546 -44.76 -0.67 -10.28
C ILE A 546 -45.23 -1.92 -10.99
N GLU A 547 -46.42 -1.84 -11.59
CA GLU A 547 -46.91 -2.88 -12.49
C GLU A 547 -46.23 -2.74 -13.86
N ASP A 548 -45.98 -3.85 -14.56
CA ASP A 548 -45.15 -3.89 -15.77
C ASP A 548 -45.63 -2.96 -16.91
N GLN A 549 -46.89 -2.51 -16.88
CA GLN A 549 -47.48 -1.59 -17.87
C GLN A 549 -47.29 -0.10 -17.52
N GLU A 550 -46.94 0.23 -16.27
CA GLU A 550 -46.84 1.62 -15.79
C GLU A 550 -45.40 2.16 -15.76
N GLY A 551 -44.39 1.30 -15.89
CA GLY A 551 -42.98 1.66 -15.85
C GLY A 551 -42.08 0.46 -15.57
N VAL A 552 -40.85 0.73 -15.13
CA VAL A 552 -39.85 -0.31 -14.79
C VAL A 552 -39.52 -0.25 -13.30
N ASP A 553 -39.66 -1.37 -12.60
CA ASP A 553 -39.28 -1.51 -11.20
C ASP A 553 -37.96 -2.26 -11.04
N ALA A 554 -37.26 -1.98 -9.93
CA ALA A 554 -36.11 -2.76 -9.53
C ALA A 554 -36.55 -3.88 -8.60
N ALA A 555 -36.50 -5.12 -9.11
CA ALA A 555 -36.84 -6.33 -8.38
C ALA A 555 -35.58 -7.07 -7.91
N PHE A 556 -35.54 -7.41 -6.63
CA PHE A 556 -34.43 -8.11 -5.98
C PHE A 556 -34.93 -9.39 -5.34
N ARG A 557 -34.15 -10.46 -5.39
CA ARG A 557 -34.41 -11.66 -4.59
C ARG A 557 -33.29 -11.81 -3.58
N ILE A 558 -33.63 -11.77 -2.28
CA ILE A 558 -32.65 -11.76 -1.19
C ILE A 558 -32.96 -12.93 -0.27
N SER A 559 -31.95 -13.73 0.03
CA SER A 559 -32.06 -14.86 0.96
C SER A 559 -32.33 -14.35 2.38
N PRO A 560 -33.26 -14.95 3.13
CA PRO A 560 -33.47 -14.64 4.54
C PRO A 560 -32.35 -15.15 5.45
N LEU A 561 -31.48 -16.03 4.92
CA LEU A 561 -30.35 -16.58 5.66
C LEU A 561 -29.11 -15.73 5.43
N THR A 562 -28.45 -15.36 6.52
CA THR A 562 -27.15 -14.71 6.46
C THR A 562 -26.05 -15.68 6.02
N GLY A 563 -24.97 -15.15 5.46
CA GLY A 563 -23.77 -15.91 5.14
C GLY A 563 -23.12 -16.50 6.39
N PHE A 564 -22.49 -17.66 6.22
CA PHE A 564 -21.63 -18.28 7.22
C PHE A 564 -20.29 -18.56 6.56
N SER A 565 -19.20 -18.41 7.30
CA SER A 565 -17.90 -18.85 6.85
C SER A 565 -17.91 -20.36 6.66
N ARG A 566 -16.99 -20.86 5.84
CA ARG A 566 -16.63 -22.27 5.95
C ARG A 566 -16.15 -22.56 7.38
N PRO A 567 -16.42 -23.74 7.92
CA PRO A 567 -16.00 -24.07 9.28
C PRO A 567 -14.48 -23.92 9.40
N GLY A 568 -14.03 -23.32 10.50
CA GLY A 568 -12.61 -23.12 10.77
C GLY A 568 -11.93 -24.48 10.95
N HIS A 569 -11.26 -24.97 9.92
CA HIS A 569 -10.27 -26.03 10.05
C HIS A 569 -8.94 -25.33 9.96
N GLN A 570 -8.25 -25.10 11.08
CA GLN A 570 -6.79 -24.88 11.16
C GLN A 570 -6.33 -23.97 12.32
N ASP A 571 -7.22 -23.41 13.13
CA ASP A 571 -6.75 -22.76 14.36
C ASP A 571 -6.51 -23.80 15.46
N LYS A 572 -5.28 -23.82 16.01
CA LYS A 572 -4.91 -24.63 17.19
C LYS A 572 -5.86 -24.40 18.36
N TYR A 573 -6.52 -23.24 18.41
CA TYR A 573 -7.59 -22.92 19.35
C TYR A 573 -8.72 -23.96 19.36
N PHE A 574 -9.05 -24.56 18.21
CA PHE A 574 -10.15 -25.55 18.09
C PHE A 574 -9.72 -27.01 18.31
N ASP A 575 -8.42 -27.29 18.43
CA ASP A 575 -7.89 -28.59 18.85
C ASP A 575 -7.70 -28.68 20.38
N ARG A 576 -8.12 -27.65 21.11
CA ARG A 576 -8.33 -27.73 22.57
C ARG A 576 -9.56 -28.58 22.86
N ARG A 577 -9.44 -29.90 22.78
CA ARG A 577 -10.40 -30.80 23.43
C ARG A 577 -9.65 -31.89 24.18
N GLN A 578 -9.50 -31.69 25.47
CA GLN A 578 -10.03 -32.58 26.50
C GLN A 578 -10.20 -31.80 27.80
#